data_AF-A0A0C2VLX0-F1
#
_entry.id   AF-A0A0C2VLX0-F1
#
_cell.length_a   1.000
_cell.length_b   1.000
_cell.length_c   1.000
_cell.angle_alpha   90.00
_cell.angle_beta   90.00
_cell.angle_gamma   90.00
#
_symmetry.space_group_name_H-M   'P 1'
#
loop_
_entity.id
_entity.type
_entity.pdbx_description
1 polymer ?
#
loop_
_entity_poly.entity_id
_entity_poly.type
_entity_poly.pdbx_seq_one_letter_code
_entity_poly.pdbx_strand_id
1 'polypeptide(L)'
;MDLAPDVARDVVFACAEFLGVLNEAHRNLLGIENVSGMGTLQSGINLAAKFSKKAVGGEDSLEKSLNSHIQVVTEMRDFFQKCLDSYNGVDASNAVMLAGQDLQGS
;
A
#
# COMPACT_ATOMS: atom_id res chain seq x y z
N MET A 1 -15.33 -17.16 -1.62
CA MET A 1 -15.44 -16.23 -2.75
C MET A 1 -14.40 -16.68 -3.75
N ASP A 2 -14.81 -17.27 -4.87
CA ASP A 2 -13.86 -17.60 -5.92
C ASP A 2 -13.56 -16.34 -6.71
N LEU A 3 -12.31 -15.87 -6.62
CA LEU A 3 -11.81 -14.73 -7.35
C LEU A 3 -10.93 -15.26 -8.47
N ALA A 4 -11.24 -14.86 -9.71
CA ALA A 4 -10.44 -15.30 -10.84
C ALA A 4 -8.96 -14.85 -10.65
N PRO A 5 -7.96 -15.74 -10.85
CA PRO A 5 -6.56 -15.44 -10.56
C PRO A 5 -5.98 -14.25 -11.35
N ASP A 6 -6.53 -13.96 -12.52
CA ASP A 6 -6.21 -12.76 -13.30
C ASP A 6 -6.66 -11.48 -12.58
N VAL A 7 -7.89 -11.42 -12.08
CA VAL A 7 -8.39 -10.27 -11.31
C VAL A 7 -7.58 -10.06 -10.05
N ALA A 8 -7.23 -11.13 -9.33
CA ALA A 8 -6.39 -11.04 -8.14
C ALA A 8 -4.99 -10.48 -8.47
N ARG A 9 -4.38 -10.89 -9.59
CA ARG A 9 -3.11 -10.33 -10.07
C ARG A 9 -3.22 -8.84 -10.38
N ASP A 10 -4.26 -8.43 -11.10
CA ASP A 10 -4.47 -7.03 -11.46
C ASP A 10 -4.62 -6.14 -10.23
N VAL A 11 -5.33 -6.60 -9.20
CA VAL A 11 -5.45 -5.88 -7.94
C VAL A 11 -4.10 -5.77 -7.22
N VAL A 12 -3.29 -6.84 -7.18
CA VAL A 12 -1.94 -6.79 -6.60
C VAL A 12 -1.07 -5.76 -7.32
N PHE A 13 -1.08 -5.75 -8.65
CA PHE A 13 -0.34 -4.77 -9.45
C PHE A 13 -0.81 -3.33 -9.17
N ALA A 14 -2.11 -3.08 -9.20
CA ALA A 14 -2.67 -1.76 -8.92
C ALA A 14 -2.32 -1.27 -7.50
N CYS A 15 -2.34 -2.17 -6.50
CA CYS A 15 -1.90 -1.83 -5.15
C CYS A 15 -0.42 -1.45 -5.12
N ALA A 16 0.44 -2.19 -5.83
CA ALA A 16 1.87 -1.92 -5.87
C ALA A 16 2.18 -0.56 -6.51
N GLU A 17 1.51 -0.22 -7.62
CA GLU A 17 1.64 1.09 -8.26
C GLU A 17 1.18 2.21 -7.33
N PHE A 18 0.02 2.04 -6.68
CA PHE A 18 -0.51 3.06 -5.78
C PHE A 18 0.35 3.24 -4.52
N LEU A 19 0.89 2.16 -3.96
CA LEU A 19 1.89 2.25 -2.89
C LEU A 19 3.13 3.02 -3.34
N GLY A 20 3.55 2.90 -4.59
CA GLY A 20 4.62 3.71 -5.16
C GLY A 20 4.34 5.21 -5.03
N VAL A 21 3.15 5.63 -5.45
CA VAL A 21 2.67 7.02 -5.37
C VAL A 21 2.59 7.50 -3.92
N LEU A 22 1.99 6.70 -3.02
CA LEU A 22 1.86 7.07 -1.61
C LEU A 22 3.21 7.20 -0.92
N ASN A 23 4.15 6.31 -1.21
CA ASN A 23 5.51 6.39 -0.66
C ASN A 23 6.28 7.60 -1.20
N GLU A 24 6.05 7.98 -2.46
CA GLU A 24 6.61 9.22 -3.00
C GLU A 24 6.05 10.45 -2.30
N ALA A 25 4.73 10.54 -2.13
CA ALA A 25 4.09 11.61 -1.39
C ALA A 25 4.61 11.68 0.06
N HIS A 26 4.82 10.53 0.71
CA HIS A 26 5.41 10.47 2.04
C HIS A 26 6.85 10.98 2.08
N ARG A 27 7.69 10.64 1.09
CA ARG A 27 9.06 11.19 1.00
C ARG A 27 9.06 12.70 0.81
N ASN A 28 8.09 13.23 0.06
CA ASN A 28 7.95 14.67 -0.18
C ASN A 28 7.56 15.47 1.08
N LEU A 29 7.11 14.81 2.16
CA LEU A 29 6.86 15.48 3.45
C LEU A 29 8.10 16.17 4.00
N LEU A 30 9.30 15.64 3.73
CA LEU A 30 10.57 16.26 4.14
C LEU A 30 10.73 17.69 3.59
N GLY A 31 10.11 17.99 2.44
CA GLY A 31 10.13 19.33 1.86
C GLY A 31 9.19 20.33 2.55
N ILE A 32 8.25 19.85 3.36
CA ILE A 32 7.20 20.68 3.98
C ILE A 32 7.07 20.47 5.50
N GLU A 33 7.93 19.66 6.11
CA GLU A 33 7.95 19.44 7.56
C GLU A 33 8.32 20.72 8.34
N ASN A 34 9.10 21.60 7.71
CA ASN A 34 9.53 22.88 8.28
C ASN A 34 9.15 24.04 7.36
N VAL A 35 7.90 24.49 7.47
CA VAL A 35 7.39 25.64 6.74
C VAL A 35 7.98 26.93 7.31
N SER A 36 8.52 27.77 6.43
CA SER A 36 9.08 29.08 6.76
C SER A 36 8.64 30.12 5.71
N GLY A 37 9.15 31.36 5.79
CA GLY A 37 8.84 32.41 4.80
C GLY A 37 7.54 33.19 5.03
N MET A 38 6.87 33.04 6.18
CA MET A 38 5.61 33.73 6.51
C MET A 38 5.80 35.12 7.15
N GLY A 39 7.02 35.69 7.06
CA GLY A 39 7.38 36.96 7.69
C GLY A 39 7.77 36.85 9.17
N THR A 40 8.00 38.01 9.81
CA THR A 40 8.52 38.11 11.20
C THR A 40 7.47 38.52 12.23
N LEU A 41 6.26 38.86 11.79
CA LEU A 41 5.14 39.12 12.69
C LEU A 41 4.73 37.84 13.41
N GLN A 42 4.23 37.95 14.63
CA GLN A 42 3.78 36.79 15.42
C GLN A 42 2.73 35.94 14.69
N SER A 43 1.85 36.58 13.90
CA SER A 43 0.88 35.89 13.04
C SER A 43 1.54 35.00 11.99
N GLY A 44 2.63 35.47 11.37
CA GLY A 44 3.43 34.73 10.40
C GLY A 44 4.11 33.52 11.03
N ILE A 45 4.76 33.71 12.18
CA ILE A 45 5.39 32.64 12.97
C ILE A 45 4.36 31.56 13.34
N ASN A 46 3.18 31.99 13.82
CA ASN A 46 2.09 31.08 14.17
C ASN A 46 1.56 30.32 12.95
N LEU A 47 1.48 30.96 11.78
CA LEU A 47 1.02 30.33 10.55
C LEU A 47 2.00 29.27 10.05
N ALA A 48 3.30 29.59 10.04
CA ALA A 48 4.37 28.65 9.72
C ALA A 48 4.30 27.41 10.61
N ALA A 49 4.20 27.60 11.93
CA ALA A 49 4.07 26.50 12.89
C ALA A 49 2.80 25.65 12.66
N LYS A 50 1.67 26.26 12.28
CA LYS A 50 0.44 25.53 11.95
C LYS A 50 0.61 24.66 10.70
N PHE A 51 1.21 25.18 9.64
CA PHE A 51 1.42 24.41 8.41
C PHE A 51 2.45 23.29 8.60
N SER A 52 3.53 23.52 9.34
CA SER A 52 4.48 22.46 9.71
C SER A 52 3.78 21.31 10.43
N LYS A 53 2.91 21.61 11.41
CA LYS A 53 2.10 20.60 12.10
C LYS A 53 1.08 19.91 11.19
N LYS A 54 0.54 20.62 10.20
CA LYS A 54 -0.37 20.05 9.21
C LYS A 54 0.35 19.08 8.28
N ALA A 55 1.65 19.27 8.04
CA ALA A 55 2.47 18.32 7.29
C ALA A 55 2.83 17.09 8.14
N VAL A 56 3.46 17.30 9.30
CA VAL A 56 4.09 16.25 10.12
C VAL A 56 3.81 16.47 11.61
N GLY A 57 3.59 15.40 12.38
CA GLY A 57 3.50 15.46 13.85
C GLY A 57 2.21 16.08 14.44
N GLY A 58 1.36 16.72 13.64
CA GLY A 58 0.03 17.17 14.06
C GLY A 58 -0.96 16.00 14.26
N GLU A 59 -2.05 16.26 14.98
CA GLU A 59 -3.13 15.27 15.21
C GLU A 59 -3.75 14.78 13.90
N ASP A 60 -4.01 15.71 12.99
CA ASP A 60 -4.61 15.56 11.67
C ASP A 60 -3.60 15.84 10.54
N SER A 61 -2.35 15.44 10.76
CA SER A 61 -1.25 15.67 9.82
C SER A 61 -1.38 14.83 8.54
N LEU A 62 -0.84 15.35 7.44
CA LEU A 62 -0.76 14.63 6.16
C LEU A 62 0.06 13.34 6.31
N GLU A 63 1.14 13.36 7.09
CA GLU A 63 1.92 12.17 7.46
C GLU A 63 1.04 11.01 7.95
N LYS A 64 0.16 11.28 8.93
CA LYS A 64 -0.72 10.24 9.50
C LYS A 64 -1.71 9.71 8.48
N SER A 65 -2.30 10.58 7.67
CA SER A 65 -3.21 10.18 6.60
C SER A 65 -2.52 9.30 5.56
N LEU A 66 -1.31 9.67 5.14
CA LEU A 66 -0.51 8.88 4.20
C LEU A 66 -0.14 7.52 4.79
N ASN A 67 0.31 7.47 6.04
CA ASN A 67 0.64 6.21 6.72
C ASN A 67 -0.57 5.29 6.85
N SER A 68 -1.73 5.84 7.20
CA SER A 68 -3.00 5.08 7.24
C SER A 68 -3.35 4.50 5.86
N HIS A 69 -3.23 5.29 4.79
CA HIS A 69 -3.47 4.79 3.44
C HIS A 69 -2.46 3.73 3.00
N ILE A 70 -1.17 3.93 3.28
CA ILE A 70 -0.11 2.94 3.00
C ILE A 70 -0.44 1.62 3.70
N GLN A 71 -0.85 1.67 4.96
CA GLN A 71 -1.23 0.48 5.72
C GLN A 71 -2.38 -0.26 5.05
N VAL A 72 -3.50 0.40 4.79
CA VAL A 72 -4.70 -0.25 4.22
C VAL A 72 -4.41 -0.83 2.83
N VAL A 73 -3.67 -0.11 1.97
CA VAL A 73 -3.34 -0.61 0.62
C VAL A 73 -2.35 -1.78 0.69
N THR A 74 -1.42 -1.78 1.66
CA THR A 74 -0.53 -2.91 1.92
C THR A 74 -1.33 -4.14 2.35
N GLU A 75 -2.26 -4.00 3.29
CA GLU A 75 -3.13 -5.08 3.74
C GLU A 75 -3.98 -5.64 2.60
N MET A 76 -4.50 -4.76 1.73
CA MET A 76 -5.24 -5.16 0.54
C MET A 76 -4.38 -5.98 -0.43
N ARG A 77 -3.18 -5.49 -0.76
CA ARG A 77 -2.23 -6.19 -1.64
C ARG A 77 -1.90 -7.58 -1.07
N ASP A 78 -1.56 -7.64 0.20
CA ASP A 78 -1.10 -8.87 0.85
C ASP A 78 -2.24 -9.90 0.95
N PHE A 79 -3.49 -9.45 1.11
CA PHE A 79 -4.66 -10.32 1.05
C PHE A 79 -4.81 -10.97 -0.34
N PHE A 80 -4.79 -10.19 -1.41
CA PHE A 80 -4.94 -10.74 -2.76
C PHE A 80 -3.73 -11.59 -3.18
N GLN A 81 -2.52 -11.25 -2.72
CA GLN A 81 -1.34 -12.10 -2.91
C GLN A 81 -1.53 -13.47 -2.26
N LYS A 82 -2.05 -13.53 -1.03
CA LYS A 82 -2.35 -14.82 -0.37
C LYS A 82 -3.40 -15.63 -1.12
N CYS A 83 -4.40 -14.97 -1.73
CA CYS A 83 -5.37 -15.65 -2.59
C CYS A 83 -4.67 -16.30 -3.80
N LEU A 84 -3.76 -15.59 -4.47
CA LEU A 84 -2.99 -16.12 -5.60
C LEU A 84 -2.10 -17.30 -5.22
N ASP A 85 -1.37 -17.17 -4.11
CA ASP A 85 -0.49 -18.23 -3.62
C ASP A 85 -1.28 -19.51 -3.30
N SER A 86 -2.49 -19.35 -2.75
CA SER A 86 -3.40 -20.47 -2.46
C SER A 86 -3.90 -21.14 -3.74
N TYR A 87 -4.28 -20.37 -4.78
CA TYR A 87 -4.68 -20.93 -6.08
C TYR A 87 -3.56 -21.76 -6.71
N ASN A 88 -2.33 -21.24 -6.73
CA ASN A 88 -1.18 -21.95 -7.30
C ASN A 88 -0.87 -23.25 -6.55
N GLY A 89 -1.00 -23.26 -5.21
CA GLY A 89 -0.78 -24.45 -4.39
C GLY A 89 -1.80 -25.56 -4.65
N VAL A 90 -3.08 -25.20 -4.82
CA VAL A 90 -4.15 -26.16 -5.15
C VAL A 90 -3.96 -26.73 -6.55
N ASP A 91 -3.66 -25.89 -7.54
CA ASP A 91 -3.45 -26.33 -8.92
C ASP A 91 -2.26 -27.29 -9.05
N ALA A 92 -1.11 -26.96 -8.43
CA ALA A 92 0.06 -27.84 -8.40
C ALA A 92 -0.25 -29.18 -7.73
N SER A 93 -1.01 -29.17 -6.62
CA SER A 93 -1.40 -30.40 -5.92
C SER A 93 -2.29 -31.29 -6.78
N ASN A 94 -3.25 -30.70 -7.49
CA ASN A 94 -4.15 -31.42 -8.39
C ASN A 94 -3.39 -32.01 -9.60
N ALA A 95 -2.47 -31.24 -10.20
CA ALA A 95 -1.64 -31.71 -11.31
C ALA A 95 -0.77 -32.92 -10.92
N VAL A 96 -0.19 -32.91 -9.70
CA VAL A 96 0.57 -34.05 -9.17
C VAL A 96 -0.31 -35.27 -8.95
N MET A 97 -1.52 -35.11 -8.41
CA MET A 97 -2.44 -36.23 -8.21
C MET A 97 -2.87 -36.87 -9.54
N LEU A 98 -3.20 -36.05 -10.54
CA LEU A 98 -3.58 -36.54 -11.87
C LEU A 98 -2.43 -37.30 -12.54
N ALA A 99 -1.23 -36.73 -12.54
CA ALA A 99 -0.04 -37.41 -13.07
C ALA A 99 0.26 -38.74 -12.33
N GLY A 100 0.01 -38.80 -11.02
CA GLY A 100 0.15 -40.02 -10.22
C GLY A 100 -0.90 -41.09 -10.55
N GLN A 101 -2.12 -40.69 -10.90
CA GLN A 101 -3.18 -41.61 -11.32
C GLN A 101 -2.90 -42.22 -12.70
N ASP A 102 -2.40 -41.43 -13.65
CA ASP A 102 -2.05 -41.91 -14.99
C ASP A 102 -0.93 -42.97 -14.96
N LEU A 103 -0.01 -42.88 -13.99
CA LEU A 103 1.08 -43.85 -13.78
C LEU A 103 0.63 -45.16 -13.11
N GLN A 104 -0.50 -45.18 -12.41
CA GLN A 104 -1.05 -46.40 -11.79
C GLN A 104 -2.02 -47.16 -12.72
N GLY A 105 -2.44 -46.52 -13.82
CA GLY A 105 -3.36 -47.09 -14.81
C GLY A 105 -2.70 -47.71 -16.06
N SER A 106 -1.36 -47.72 -16.15
CA SER A 106 -0.58 -48.31 -17.25
C SER A 106 0.16 -49.58 -16.81
#